data_AF-A0A0M3IAE6-F1
#
_entry.id   AF-A0A0M3IAE6-F1
#
_cell.length_a   1.000
_cell.length_b   1.000
_cell.length_c   1.000
_cell.angle_alpha   90.00
_cell.angle_beta   90.00
_cell.angle_gamma   90.00
#
_symmetry.space_group_name_H-M   'P 1'
#
loop_
_entity.id
_entity.type
_entity.pdbx_description
1 polymer ?
#
loop_
_entity_poly.entity_id
_entity_poly.type
_entity_poly.pdbx_seq_one_letter_code
_entity_poly.pdbx_strand_id
1 'polypeptide(L)'
;MPKVGHSEWARDTDEEDRVELAIRKSGCWDEHIACVECMSEKSDWRKCQTPLSAFKECMQKYTQKKKEEEDLLRMLGASTNDKK
;
A
#
# COMPACT_ATOMS: atom_id res chain seq x y z
N MET A 1 -6.39 -24.37 31.71
CA MET A 1 -6.07 -22.92 31.74
C MET A 1 -6.39 -22.34 30.36
N PRO A 2 -7.24 -21.31 30.22
CA PRO A 2 -7.54 -20.73 28.91
C PRO A 2 -6.74 -19.43 28.73
N LYS A 3 -5.72 -19.46 27.85
CA LYS A 3 -5.17 -18.24 27.22
C LYS A 3 -4.50 -18.63 25.90
N VAL A 4 -5.24 -18.58 24.81
CA VAL A 4 -4.66 -18.34 23.47
C VAL A 4 -5.57 -17.34 22.79
N GLY A 5 -5.28 -16.05 23.01
CA GLY A 5 -5.83 -14.98 22.18
C GLY A 5 -5.18 -15.08 20.81
N HIS A 6 -5.75 -15.92 19.94
CA HIS A 6 -5.39 -15.95 18.54
C HIS A 6 -6.06 -14.73 17.91
N SER A 7 -5.37 -13.58 17.92
CA SER A 7 -5.84 -12.41 17.19
C SER A 7 -6.29 -12.83 15.79
N GLU A 8 -7.45 -12.34 15.38
CA GLU A 8 -8.05 -12.64 14.07
C GLU A 8 -7.20 -12.10 12.90
N TRP A 9 -6.30 -11.14 13.15
CA TRP A 9 -5.36 -10.58 12.16
C TRP A 9 -4.40 -11.59 11.49
N ALA A 10 -4.22 -12.78 12.08
CA ALA A 10 -3.31 -13.81 11.59
C ALA A 10 -4.03 -14.91 10.80
N ARG A 11 -5.36 -14.81 10.63
CA ARG A 11 -6.19 -15.79 9.91
C ARG A 11 -6.53 -15.37 8.48
N ASP A 12 -5.82 -14.38 7.93
CA ASP A 12 -5.97 -13.98 6.53
C ASP A 12 -4.96 -14.77 5.70
N THR A 13 -5.29 -16.04 5.47
CA THR A 13 -4.57 -17.00 4.61
C THR A 13 -5.18 -17.02 3.19
N ASP A 14 -5.66 -15.88 2.69
CA ASP A 14 -6.03 -15.73 1.29
C ASP A 14 -4.73 -15.42 0.51
N GLU A 15 -4.45 -16.19 -0.55
CA GLU A 15 -3.10 -16.47 -1.07
C GLU A 15 -2.27 -15.28 -1.62
N GLU A 16 -2.79 -14.05 -1.60
CA GLU A 16 -2.01 -12.84 -1.87
C GLU A 16 -2.04 -11.88 -0.67
N ASP A 17 -0.86 -11.42 -0.23
CA ASP A 17 -0.76 -10.45 0.87
C ASP A 17 -1.56 -9.19 0.50
N ARG A 18 -2.44 -8.74 1.41
CA ARG A 18 -3.23 -7.51 1.25
C ARG A 18 -2.34 -6.31 0.90
N VAL A 19 -1.10 -6.31 1.38
CA VAL A 19 -0.08 -5.32 1.05
C VAL A 19 0.37 -5.45 -0.40
N GLU A 20 0.68 -6.66 -0.88
CA GLU A 20 1.06 -6.88 -2.29
C GLU A 20 -0.05 -6.45 -3.25
N LEU A 21 -1.30 -6.81 -2.96
CA LEU A 21 -2.45 -6.38 -3.76
C LEU A 21 -2.57 -4.85 -3.83
N ALA A 22 -2.33 -4.16 -2.70
CA ALA A 22 -2.35 -2.70 -2.65
C ALA A 22 -1.21 -2.08 -3.46
N ILE A 23 -0.01 -2.68 -3.42
CA ILE A 23 1.15 -2.24 -4.20
C ILE A 23 0.92 -2.44 -5.71
N ARG A 24 0.35 -3.58 -6.11
CA ARG A 24 -0.02 -3.82 -7.52
C ARG A 24 -1.00 -2.76 -8.02
N LYS A 25 -1.99 -2.39 -7.20
CA LYS A 25 -2.99 -1.35 -7.55
C LYS A 25 -2.42 0.07 -7.58
N SER A 26 -1.38 0.37 -6.81
CA SER A 26 -0.78 1.71 -6.79
C SER A 26 0.13 1.98 -8.00
N GLY A 27 0.56 0.94 -8.69
CA GLY A 27 1.52 1.04 -9.80
C GLY A 27 2.97 1.14 -9.35
N CYS A 28 3.25 0.96 -8.04
CA CYS A 28 4.61 0.98 -7.47
C CYS A 28 5.21 -0.43 -7.35
N TRP A 29 4.78 -1.35 -8.24
CA TRP A 29 5.18 -2.76 -8.19
C TRP A 29 6.64 -2.95 -8.58
N ASP A 30 7.14 -2.19 -9.56
CA ASP A 30 8.52 -2.31 -10.03
C ASP A 30 9.52 -1.91 -8.94
N GLU A 31 9.25 -0.82 -8.20
CA GLU A 31 10.09 -0.42 -7.07
C GLU A 31 10.01 -1.42 -5.91
N HIS A 32 8.85 -2.05 -5.71
CA HIS A 32 8.71 -3.12 -4.72
C HIS A 32 9.57 -4.34 -5.08
N ILE A 33 9.54 -4.79 -6.34
CA ILE A 33 10.41 -5.88 -6.81
C ILE A 33 11.87 -5.51 -6.62
N ALA A 34 12.30 -4.30 -6.99
CA ALA A 34 13.67 -3.84 -6.77
C ALA A 34 14.08 -3.84 -5.27
N CYS A 35 13.15 -3.51 -4.36
CA CYS A 35 13.37 -3.65 -2.92
C CYS A 35 13.57 -5.11 -2.52
N VAL A 36 12.68 -6.00 -2.97
CA VAL A 36 12.72 -7.44 -2.64
C VAL A 36 13.99 -8.08 -3.18
N GLU A 37 14.39 -7.77 -4.41
CA GLU A 37 15.66 -8.22 -5.01
C GLU A 37 16.86 -7.77 -4.17
N CYS A 38 16.92 -6.50 -3.79
CA CYS A 38 18.00 -6.00 -2.95
C CYS A 38 18.05 -6.69 -1.58
N MET A 39 16.89 -6.94 -0.97
CA MET A 39 16.83 -7.70 0.29
C MET A 39 17.27 -9.15 0.10
N SER A 40 16.89 -9.79 -1.02
CA SER A 40 17.30 -11.15 -1.35
C SER A 40 18.80 -11.25 -1.56
N GLU A 41 19.44 -10.25 -2.16
CA GLU A 41 20.88 -10.24 -2.40
C GLU A 41 21.72 -9.88 -1.16
N LYS A 42 21.33 -8.83 -0.44
CA LYS A 42 22.17 -8.25 0.63
C LYS A 42 21.76 -8.69 2.02
N SER A 43 20.50 -9.12 2.20
CA SER A 43 19.88 -9.39 3.51
C SER A 43 20.06 -8.25 4.53
N ASP A 44 20.37 -7.05 4.05
CA ASP A 44 20.61 -5.85 4.86
C ASP A 44 19.89 -4.68 4.22
N TRP A 45 18.74 -4.34 4.80
CA TRP A 45 17.88 -3.26 4.32
C TRP A 45 18.59 -1.89 4.34
N ARG A 46 19.63 -1.69 5.16
CA ARG A 46 20.39 -0.44 5.19
C ARG A 46 21.16 -0.19 3.89
N LYS A 47 21.56 -1.26 3.19
CA LYS A 47 22.22 -1.17 1.88
C LYS A 47 21.22 -1.00 0.74
N CYS A 48 19.93 -1.20 1.01
CA CYS A 48 18.83 -1.05 0.07
C CYS A 48 18.13 0.31 0.15
N GLN A 49 18.81 1.34 0.68
CA GLN A 49 18.23 2.69 0.79
C GLN A 49 17.78 3.27 -0.55
N THR A 50 18.51 2.99 -1.64
CA THR A 50 18.17 3.49 -2.98
C THR A 50 16.81 2.96 -3.47
N PRO A 51 16.58 1.63 -3.60
CA PRO A 51 15.27 1.12 -4.01
C PRO A 51 14.17 1.46 -2.98
N LEU A 52 14.49 1.47 -1.68
CA LEU A 52 13.53 1.87 -0.64
C LEU A 52 13.08 3.33 -0.76
N SER A 53 13.98 4.24 -1.14
CA SER A 53 13.64 5.66 -1.34
C SER A 53 12.74 5.83 -2.57
N ALA A 54 13.04 5.14 -3.67
CA ALA A 54 12.21 5.14 -4.87
C ALA A 54 10.80 4.61 -4.58
N PHE A 55 10.69 3.48 -3.86
CA PHE A 55 9.42 2.92 -3.44
C PHE A 55 8.61 3.90 -2.58
N LYS A 56 9.27 4.56 -1.63
CA LYS A 56 8.64 5.58 -0.77
C LYS A 56 8.10 6.75 -1.59
N GLU A 57 8.88 7.28 -2.53
CA GLU A 57 8.44 8.39 -3.39
C GLU A 57 7.25 8.00 -4.25
N CYS A 58 7.24 6.79 -4.81
CA CYS A 58 6.11 6.28 -5.59
C CYS A 58 4.84 6.22 -4.73
N MET A 59 4.93 5.66 -3.52
CA MET A 59 3.79 5.56 -2.60
C MET A 59 3.28 6.92 -2.12
N GLN A 60 4.17 7.89 -1.92
CA GLN A 60 3.77 9.26 -1.60
C GLN A 60 2.97 9.90 -2.74
N LYS A 61 3.43 9.74 -3.98
CA LYS A 61 2.69 10.21 -5.18
C LYS A 61 1.33 9.55 -5.30
N TYR A 62 1.25 8.24 -5.07
CA TYR A 62 -0.02 7.52 -5.07
C TYR A 62 -0.99 8.03 -4.00
N THR A 63 -0.51 8.24 -2.78
CA THR A 63 -1.33 8.74 -1.65
C THR A 63 -1.88 10.14 -1.95
N GLN A 64 -1.05 11.01 -2.52
CA GLN A 64 -1.47 12.35 -2.93
C GLN A 64 -2.55 12.30 -4.01
N LYS A 65 -2.34 11.50 -5.07
CA LYS A 65 -3.35 11.29 -6.13
C LYS A 65 -4.66 10.72 -5.59
N LYS A 66 -4.59 9.75 -4.66
CA LYS A 66 -5.78 9.17 -4.03
C LYS A 66 -6.58 10.20 -3.24
N LYS A 67 -5.88 11.06 -2.49
CA LYS A 67 -6.52 12.15 -1.76
C LYS A 67 -7.19 13.14 -2.71
N GLU A 68 -6.52 13.52 -3.79
CA GLU A 68 -7.09 14.41 -4.82
C GLU A 68 -8.33 13.78 -5.48
N GLU A 69 -8.28 12.49 -5.82
CA GLU A 69 -9.41 11.75 -6.37
C GLU A 69 -10.59 11.69 -5.38
N GLU A 70 -10.32 11.45 -4.09
CA GLU A 70 -11.32 11.47 -3.03
C GLU A 70 -11.94 12.87 -2.84
N ASP A 71 -11.10 13.91 -2.84
CA ASP A 71 -11.54 15.31 -2.74
C ASP A 71 -12.40 15.69 -3.95
N LEU A 72 -12.02 15.27 -5.17
CA LEU A 72 -12.82 15.44 -6.39
C LEU A 72 -14.16 14.69 -6.31
N LEU A 73 -14.15 13.44 -5.85
CA LEU A 73 -15.36 12.63 -5.68
C LEU A 73 -16.30 13.26 -4.65
N ARG A 74 -15.76 13.79 -3.55
CA ARG A 74 -16.51 14.51 -2.53
C ARG A 74 -17.16 15.79 -3.10
N MET A 75 -16.43 16.55 -3.92
CA MET A 75 -16.99 17.74 -4.58
C MET A 75 -18.11 17.38 -5.56
N LEU A 76 -17.97 16.28 -6.32
CA LEU A 76 -19.02 15.79 -7.22
C LEU A 76 -20.26 15.29 -6.45
N GLY A 77 -20.07 14.57 -5.35
CA GLY A 77 -21.15 14.06 -4.50
C GLY A 77 -21.93 15.14 -3.73
N ALA A 78 -21.35 16.33 -3.56
CA ALA A 78 -22.05 17.48 -2.99
C ALA A 78 -23.09 18.08 -3.96
N SER A 79 -22.90 17.94 -5.28
CA SER A 79 -23.78 18.56 -6.28
C SER A 79 -25.11 17.82 -6.50
N THR A 80 -25.22 16.55 -6.08
CA THR A 80 -26.40 15.71 -6.32
C THR A 80 -27.50 15.82 -5.25
N ASN A 81 -27.29 16.55 -4.15
CA ASN A 81 -28.27 16.66 -3.05
C ASN A 81 -29.13 17.95 -3.06
N ASP A 82 -28.95 18.86 -4.03
CA ASP A 82 -29.65 20.15 -4.10
C ASP A 82 -30.91 20.17 -5.01
N LYS A 83 -31.50 19.00 -5.33
CA LYS A 83 -32.73 18.90 -6.13
C LYS A 83 -33.79 17.97 -5.52
N LYS A 84 -34.06 18.11 -4.22
CA LYS A 84 -35.27 17.56 -3.58
C LYS A 84 -36.16 18.69 -3.10
#